data_AF-A0A524ELR2-F1
#
_entry.id   AF-A0A524ELR2-F1
#
_cell.length_a   1.000
_cell.length_b   1.000
_cell.length_c   1.000
_cell.angle_alpha   90.00
_cell.angle_beta   90.00
_cell.angle_gamma   90.00
#
_symmetry.space_group_name_H-M   'P 1'
#
loop_
_entity.id
_entity.type
_entity.pdbx_description
1 polymer ?
#
loop_
_entity_poly.entity_id
_entity_poly.type
_entity_poly.pdbx_seq_one_letter_code
_entity_poly.pdbx_strand_id
1 'polypeptide(L)'
;MLERDILRAFGTALIEFEETLFHKYLLLSARGSLITRDIFQEHLQDMEKKGYISKAYLHGKVCWKRDIDASELEKEPYDEDIDRHKPILEFVRSKYGQGRKADEGMVSESSKIAEEIVKLMDHLLLTEYAGQAKANETIILHAREMRKALSRSSSKFIEYLEQDAPELLKPMRRLLDAEGEDLLLLSLHLIESRYAAS
;
A
#
# COMPACT_ATOMS: atom_id res chain seq x y z
N MET A 1 6.53 -9.18 13.69
CA MET A 1 6.51 -8.53 12.37
C MET A 1 5.32 -7.59 12.31
N LEU A 2 4.08 -8.10 12.39
CA LEU A 2 2.88 -7.29 12.31
C LEU A 2 2.76 -6.15 13.33
N GLU A 3 2.88 -6.42 14.63
CA GLU A 3 2.73 -5.38 15.68
C GLU A 3 3.73 -4.23 15.49
N ARG A 4 4.94 -4.53 15.00
CA ARG A 4 5.94 -3.53 14.65
C ARG A 4 5.50 -2.69 13.44
N ASP A 5 4.93 -3.31 12.41
CA ASP A 5 4.43 -2.58 11.24
C ASP A 5 3.23 -1.70 11.59
N ILE A 6 2.36 -2.15 12.51
CA ILE A 6 1.27 -1.34 13.07
C ILE A 6 1.84 -0.16 13.87
N LEU A 7 2.82 -0.40 14.75
CA LEU A 7 3.50 0.67 15.49
C LEU A 7 4.23 1.64 14.55
N ARG A 8 4.78 1.15 13.45
CA ARG A 8 5.39 1.98 12.39
C ARG A 8 4.33 2.80 11.64
N ALA A 9 3.12 2.27 11.45
CA ALA A 9 2.00 2.97 10.83
C ALA A 9 1.51 4.19 11.61
N PHE A 10 1.78 4.29 12.91
CA PHE A 10 1.61 5.54 13.65
C PHE A 10 2.54 6.65 13.14
N GLY A 11 3.73 6.31 12.64
CA GLY A 11 4.77 7.26 12.28
C GLY A 11 5.13 8.17 13.46
N THR A 12 5.00 9.48 13.27
CA THR A 12 5.21 10.49 14.34
C THR A 12 3.95 10.77 15.16
N ALA A 13 2.80 10.19 14.81
CA ALA A 13 1.54 10.45 15.51
C ALA A 13 1.46 9.64 16.81
N LEU A 14 1.03 10.30 17.89
CA LEU A 14 0.76 9.63 19.16
C LEU A 14 -0.62 8.95 19.18
N ILE A 15 -1.56 9.49 18.40
CA ILE A 15 -2.95 9.02 18.32
C ILE A 15 -3.32 8.92 16.84
N GLU A 16 -3.94 7.81 16.46
CA GLU A 16 -4.45 7.59 15.11
C GLU A 16 -5.84 6.95 15.13
N PHE A 17 -6.67 7.32 14.15
CA PHE A 17 -7.93 6.62 13.94
C PHE A 17 -7.66 5.23 13.38
N GLU A 18 -8.46 4.25 13.77
CA GLU A 18 -8.29 2.86 13.33
C GLU A 18 -8.24 2.73 11.80
N GLU A 19 -9.13 3.42 11.09
CA GLU A 19 -9.20 3.45 9.63
C GLU A 19 -7.90 3.98 9.00
N THR A 20 -7.42 5.12 9.53
CA THR A 20 -6.19 5.75 9.06
C THR A 20 -4.98 4.89 9.37
N LEU A 21 -4.95 4.27 10.56
CA LEU A 21 -3.87 3.40 10.98
C LEU A 21 -3.81 2.12 10.14
N PHE A 22 -4.98 1.53 9.81
CA PHE A 22 -5.08 0.38 8.93
C PHE A 22 -4.57 0.70 7.51
N HIS A 23 -5.00 1.82 6.94
CA HIS A 23 -4.53 2.26 5.64
C HIS A 23 -3.01 2.51 5.61
N LYS A 24 -2.48 3.21 6.62
CA LYS A 24 -1.04 3.44 6.75
C LYS A 24 -0.28 2.13 6.90
N TYR A 25 -0.83 1.18 7.66
CA TYR A 25 -0.27 -0.15 7.80
C TYR A 25 -0.20 -0.86 6.45
N LEU A 26 -1.30 -0.93 5.68
CA LEU A 26 -1.32 -1.58 4.36
C LEU A 26 -0.28 -1.00 3.38
N LEU A 27 0.01 0.29 3.50
CA LEU A 27 0.99 0.97 2.65
C LEU A 27 2.44 0.74 3.10
N LEU A 28 2.66 0.44 4.38
CA LEU A 28 3.99 0.25 4.97
C LEU A 28 4.37 -1.22 5.15
N SER A 29 3.39 -2.11 5.19
CA SER A 29 3.61 -3.55 5.33
C SER A 29 4.23 -4.09 4.05
N ALA A 30 5.56 -4.23 4.04
CA ALA A 30 6.29 -4.84 2.93
C ALA A 30 6.04 -6.37 2.88
N ARG A 31 5.77 -6.87 1.67
CA ARG A 31 5.94 -8.26 1.16
C ARG A 31 5.43 -9.48 1.96
N GLY A 32 4.79 -9.35 3.13
CA GLY A 32 4.42 -10.54 3.90
C GLY A 32 3.29 -10.40 4.92
N SER A 33 2.62 -9.26 5.00
CA SER A 33 1.59 -9.03 6.00
C SER A 33 0.46 -8.21 5.39
N LEU A 34 -0.33 -8.84 4.53
CA LEU A 34 -1.61 -8.29 4.11
C LEU A 34 -2.67 -9.03 4.92
N ILE A 35 -3.34 -8.31 5.81
CA ILE A 35 -4.38 -8.84 6.67
C ILE A 35 -5.68 -8.07 6.43
N THR A 36 -6.81 -8.72 6.68
CA THR A 36 -8.11 -8.06 6.65
C THR A 36 -8.26 -7.11 7.84
N ARG A 37 -9.24 -6.22 7.77
CA ARG A 37 -9.53 -5.29 8.86
C ARG A 37 -9.89 -6.01 10.16
N ASP A 38 -10.65 -7.10 10.08
CA ASP A 38 -11.02 -7.90 11.25
C ASP A 38 -9.77 -8.45 11.96
N ILE A 39 -8.85 -9.03 11.20
CA ILE A 39 -7.58 -9.54 11.72
C ILE A 39 -6.75 -8.37 12.28
N PHE A 40 -6.72 -7.23 11.59
CA PHE A 40 -6.04 -6.03 12.08
C PHE A 40 -6.61 -5.53 13.41
N GLN A 41 -7.93 -5.57 13.57
CA GLN A 41 -8.62 -5.17 14.79
C GLN A 41 -8.36 -6.15 15.94
N GLU A 42 -8.35 -7.45 15.67
CA GLU A 42 -7.92 -8.46 16.64
C GLU A 42 -6.49 -8.18 17.12
N HIS A 43 -5.60 -7.83 16.19
CA HIS A 43 -4.23 -7.46 16.54
C HIS A 43 -4.13 -6.16 17.35
N LEU A 44 -4.95 -5.15 17.08
CA LEU A 44 -5.01 -3.95 17.91
C LEU A 44 -5.48 -4.27 19.33
N GLN A 45 -6.48 -5.14 19.50
CA GLN A 45 -6.93 -5.58 20.81
C GLN A 45 -5.85 -6.38 21.56
N ASP A 46 -5.10 -7.22 20.86
CA ASP A 46 -3.99 -7.95 21.46
C ASP A 46 -2.83 -7.05 21.83
N MET A 47 -2.53 -6.04 21.01
CA MET A 47 -1.54 -5.00 21.32
C MET A 47 -1.96 -4.15 22.52
N GLU A 48 -3.27 -3.89 22.67
CA GLU A 48 -3.82 -3.21 23.85
C GLU A 48 -3.63 -4.03 25.12
N LYS A 49 -3.95 -5.34 25.08
CA LYS A 49 -3.69 -6.25 26.23
C LYS A 49 -2.21 -6.31 26.59
N LYS A 50 -1.32 -6.17 25.60
CA LYS A 50 0.14 -6.13 25.81
C LYS A 50 0.66 -4.78 26.29
N GLY A 51 -0.19 -3.75 26.34
CA GLY A 51 0.18 -2.40 26.76
C GLY A 51 0.97 -1.60 25.72
N TYR A 52 0.92 -2.00 24.45
CA TYR A 52 1.62 -1.31 23.38
C TYR A 52 0.87 -0.07 22.88
N ILE A 53 -0.46 -0.18 22.89
CA ILE A 53 -1.39 0.87 22.53
C ILE A 53 -2.56 0.88 23.52
N SER A 54 -3.34 1.94 23.53
CA SER A 54 -4.60 2.03 24.28
C SER A 54 -5.71 2.52 23.38
N LYS A 55 -6.90 1.95 23.54
CA LYS A 55 -8.10 2.47 22.89
C LYS A 55 -8.49 3.81 23.50
N ALA A 56 -8.79 4.77 22.64
CA ALA A 56 -9.19 6.12 22.98
C ALA A 56 -10.37 6.58 22.12
N TYR A 57 -10.94 7.74 22.46
CA TYR A 57 -12.00 8.35 21.71
C TYR A 57 -11.65 9.81 21.40
N LEU A 58 -11.66 10.17 20.11
CA LEU A 58 -11.45 11.53 19.65
C LEU A 58 -12.65 11.94 18.80
N HIS A 59 -13.32 13.03 19.18
CA HIS A 59 -14.55 13.50 18.54
C HIS A 59 -15.64 12.40 18.40
N GLY A 60 -15.78 11.53 19.42
CA GLY A 60 -16.76 10.45 19.43
C GLY A 60 -16.44 9.27 18.51
N LYS A 61 -15.26 9.25 17.88
CA LYS A 61 -14.77 8.13 17.07
C LYS A 61 -13.67 7.37 17.80
N VAL A 62 -13.61 6.05 17.57
CA VAL A 62 -12.56 5.19 18.11
C VAL A 62 -11.22 5.57 17.49
N CYS A 63 -10.22 5.78 18.34
CA CYS A 63 -8.83 5.93 17.95
C CYS A 63 -7.94 5.08 18.84
N TRP A 64 -6.70 4.94 18.43
CA TRP A 64 -5.67 4.19 19.14
C TRP A 64 -4.56 5.15 19.51
N LYS A 65 -4.09 5.07 20.75
CA LYS A 65 -2.98 5.84 21.28
C LYS A 65 -1.77 4.93 21.43
N ARG A 66 -0.59 5.37 21.01
CA ARG A 66 0.66 4.64 21.27
C ARG A 66 1.13 4.90 22.69
N ASP A 67 1.41 3.84 23.45
CA ASP A 67 1.86 3.93 24.85
C ASP A 67 3.32 3.51 25.08
N ILE A 68 3.96 2.92 24.07
CA ILE A 68 5.41 2.67 24.09
C ILE A 68 6.17 3.91 23.60
N ASP A 69 7.32 4.17 24.22
CA ASP A 69 8.28 5.16 23.78
C ASP A 69 8.95 4.74 22.46
N ALA A 70 9.09 5.67 21.51
CA ALA A 70 9.59 5.38 20.15
C ALA A 70 10.98 4.71 20.15
N SER A 71 11.77 5.06 21.16
CA SER A 71 13.17 4.65 21.36
C SER A 71 13.36 3.15 21.62
N GLU A 72 12.33 2.42 22.05
CA GLU A 72 12.44 0.97 22.27
C GLU A 72 12.29 0.14 20.98
N LEU A 73 11.66 0.70 19.95
CA LEU A 73 11.44 0.05 18.65
C LEU A 73 12.58 0.32 17.65
N GLU A 74 13.38 1.36 17.88
CA GLU A 74 14.44 1.85 16.98
C GLU A 74 15.78 1.09 17.09
N LYS A 75 15.85 -0.05 17.79
CA LYS A 75 17.10 -0.82 17.97
C LYS A 75 17.51 -1.66 16.75
N GLU A 76 16.73 -1.66 15.67
CA GLU A 76 17.12 -2.24 14.38
C GLU A 76 17.29 -1.12 13.35
N PRO A 77 18.23 -1.29 12.39
CA PRO A 77 18.66 -0.19 11.53
C PRO A 77 17.49 0.43 10.78
N TYR A 78 17.43 1.75 10.87
CA TYR A 78 16.57 2.64 10.12
C TYR A 78 16.67 2.28 8.64
N ASP A 79 15.63 1.67 8.07
CA ASP A 79 15.61 1.34 6.65
C ASP A 79 15.31 2.61 5.85
N GLU A 80 16.28 3.06 5.05
CA GLU A 80 16.22 4.29 4.24
C GLU A 80 15.04 4.30 3.25
N ASP A 81 14.36 3.18 3.05
CA ASP A 81 13.18 3.06 2.18
C ASP A 81 11.97 3.89 2.66
N ILE A 82 11.90 4.35 3.92
CA ILE A 82 10.82 5.22 4.41
C ILE A 82 10.80 6.58 3.67
N ASP A 83 11.96 7.09 3.25
CA ASP A 83 12.03 8.36 2.50
C ASP A 83 11.44 8.20 1.08
N ARG A 84 11.29 6.96 0.58
CA ARG A 84 10.61 6.66 -0.70
C ARG A 84 9.09 6.62 -0.59
N HIS A 85 8.55 6.46 0.63
CA HIS A 85 7.10 6.39 0.90
C HIS A 85 6.54 7.66 1.56
N LYS A 86 7.40 8.63 1.90
CA LYS A 86 7.03 9.99 2.37
C LYS A 86 5.93 10.67 1.54
N PRO A 87 5.95 10.61 0.19
CA PRO A 87 4.92 11.23 -0.65
C PRO A 87 3.53 10.64 -0.39
N ILE A 88 3.46 9.33 -0.10
CA ILE A 88 2.22 8.60 0.13
C ILE A 88 1.64 8.97 1.51
N LEU A 89 2.48 9.03 2.54
CA LEU A 89 2.05 9.42 3.90
C LEU A 89 1.55 10.87 3.95
N GLU A 90 2.20 11.77 3.20
CA GLU A 90 1.82 13.18 3.10
C GLU A 90 0.52 13.37 2.30
N PHE A 91 0.36 12.62 1.20
CA PHE A 91 -0.86 12.59 0.39
C PHE A 91 -2.06 12.03 1.16
N VAL A 92 -1.90 10.91 1.88
CA VAL A 92 -2.97 10.30 2.68
C VAL A 92 -3.40 11.22 3.82
N ARG A 93 -2.44 11.89 4.47
CA ARG A 93 -2.73 12.89 5.51
C ARG A 93 -3.54 14.07 4.96
N SER A 94 -3.28 14.47 3.71
CA SER A 94 -3.97 15.59 3.06
C SER A 94 -5.41 15.28 2.61
N LYS A 95 -5.69 14.03 2.20
CA LYS A 95 -7.00 13.63 1.67
C LYS A 95 -7.92 12.89 2.64
N TYR A 96 -7.37 12.11 3.56
CA TYR A 96 -8.13 11.19 4.43
C TYR A 96 -8.14 11.60 5.90
N GLY A 97 -7.55 12.76 6.25
CA GLY A 97 -7.67 13.36 7.59
C GLY A 97 -9.12 13.70 8.01
N GLN A 98 -10.09 13.55 7.10
CA GLN A 98 -11.52 13.69 7.38
C GLN A 98 -12.26 12.43 6.92
N GLY A 99 -12.60 11.58 7.90
CA GLY A 99 -13.10 10.23 7.68
C GLY A 99 -14.27 10.11 6.70
N ARG A 100 -14.13 9.15 5.78
CA ARG A 100 -15.23 8.59 4.98
C ARG A 100 -15.09 7.07 4.95
N LYS A 101 -16.23 6.41 5.19
CA LYS A 101 -16.44 4.96 5.13
C LYS A 101 -16.16 4.44 3.71
N ALA A 102 -15.02 3.80 3.48
CA ALA A 102 -14.71 3.16 2.19
C ALA A 102 -13.68 2.02 2.36
N ASP A 103 -13.94 1.04 3.25
CA ASP A 103 -12.84 0.21 3.80
C ASP A 103 -12.83 -1.29 3.46
N GLU A 104 -13.85 -1.89 2.84
CA GLU A 104 -13.80 -3.32 2.42
C GLU A 104 -13.85 -3.52 0.90
N GLY A 105 -14.60 -2.66 0.18
CA GLY A 105 -14.66 -2.71 -1.28
C GLY A 105 -13.26 -2.51 -1.91
N MET A 106 -12.52 -1.53 -1.40
CA MET A 106 -11.26 -1.06 -1.99
C MET A 106 -10.14 -2.12 -2.03
N VAL A 107 -10.05 -3.00 -1.02
CA VAL A 107 -9.04 -4.08 -0.98
C VAL A 107 -9.41 -5.23 -1.92
N SER A 108 -10.72 -5.56 -1.98
CA SER A 108 -11.22 -6.57 -2.91
C SER A 108 -11.14 -6.10 -4.37
N GLU A 109 -11.41 -4.82 -4.62
CA GLU A 109 -11.34 -4.18 -5.92
C GLU A 109 -9.89 -4.02 -6.36
N SER A 110 -8.99 -3.55 -5.50
CA SER A 110 -7.55 -3.48 -5.83
C SER A 110 -6.93 -4.85 -6.08
N SER A 111 -7.38 -5.91 -5.40
CA SER A 111 -6.93 -7.28 -5.70
C SER A 111 -7.38 -7.74 -7.09
N LYS A 112 -8.61 -7.45 -7.49
CA LYS A 112 -9.12 -7.76 -8.83
C LYS A 112 -8.38 -6.97 -9.90
N ILE A 113 -8.19 -5.67 -9.67
CA ILE A 113 -7.45 -4.79 -10.59
C ILE A 113 -5.99 -5.24 -10.69
N ALA A 114 -5.35 -5.63 -9.59
CA ALA A 114 -4.00 -6.18 -9.62
C ALA A 114 -3.90 -7.44 -10.50
N GLU A 115 -4.87 -8.35 -10.40
CA GLU A 115 -4.93 -9.55 -11.25
C GLU A 115 -5.17 -9.21 -12.73
N GLU A 116 -6.00 -8.21 -13.02
CA GLU A 116 -6.23 -7.73 -14.39
C GLU A 116 -4.98 -7.09 -14.98
N ILE A 117 -4.27 -6.25 -14.23
CA ILE A 117 -3.01 -5.62 -14.65
C ILE A 117 -1.96 -6.69 -14.95
N VAL A 118 -1.83 -7.71 -14.11
CA VAL A 118 -0.89 -8.80 -14.36
C VAL A 118 -1.23 -9.55 -15.63
N LYS A 119 -2.51 -9.90 -15.86
CA LYS A 119 -2.94 -10.55 -17.11
C LYS A 119 -2.65 -9.68 -18.33
N LEU A 120 -2.84 -8.36 -18.22
CA LEU A 120 -2.51 -7.41 -19.27
C LEU A 120 -1.01 -7.40 -19.57
N MET A 121 -0.16 -7.34 -18.55
CA MET A 121 1.29 -7.39 -18.71
C MET A 121 1.75 -8.71 -19.32
N ASP A 122 1.22 -9.84 -18.86
CA ASP A 122 1.56 -11.15 -19.39
C ASP A 122 1.18 -11.28 -20.87
N HIS A 123 -0.01 -10.81 -21.25
CA HIS A 123 -0.45 -10.84 -22.64
C HIS A 123 0.36 -9.88 -23.53
N LEU A 124 0.59 -8.65 -23.08
CA LEU A 124 1.10 -7.55 -23.91
C LEU A 124 2.62 -7.43 -23.92
N LEU A 125 3.30 -7.84 -22.85
CA LEU A 125 4.75 -7.70 -22.71
C LEU A 125 5.50 -9.03 -22.81
N LEU A 126 4.82 -10.16 -22.56
CA LEU A 126 5.48 -11.46 -22.36
C LEU A 126 5.07 -12.52 -23.39
N THR A 127 4.55 -12.09 -24.54
CA THR A 127 4.06 -12.97 -25.61
C THR A 127 5.12 -13.99 -26.09
N GLU A 128 6.42 -13.70 -25.91
CA GLU A 128 7.54 -14.61 -26.25
C GLU A 128 8.16 -15.34 -25.05
N TYR A 129 7.77 -15.02 -23.80
CA TYR A 129 8.42 -15.48 -22.57
C TYR A 129 7.48 -16.18 -21.57
N ALA A 130 6.27 -16.56 -22.01
CA ALA A 130 5.24 -17.17 -21.17
C ALA A 130 5.79 -18.33 -20.31
N GLY A 131 5.68 -18.19 -18.98
CA GLY A 131 6.00 -19.23 -18.00
C GLY A 131 7.44 -19.27 -17.47
N GLN A 132 8.30 -18.28 -17.75
CA GLN A 132 9.68 -18.23 -17.25
C GLN A 132 9.84 -17.28 -16.05
N ALA A 133 10.78 -17.55 -15.13
CA ALA A 133 11.10 -16.68 -14.00
C ALA A 133 11.40 -15.22 -14.42
N LYS A 134 11.94 -15.05 -15.64
CA LYS A 134 12.20 -13.76 -16.27
C LYS A 134 10.94 -12.93 -16.54
N ALA A 135 9.81 -13.60 -16.79
CA ALA A 135 8.51 -12.94 -17.00
C ALA A 135 8.00 -12.29 -15.70
N ASN A 136 8.15 -12.99 -14.57
CA ASN A 136 7.79 -12.45 -13.25
C ASN A 136 8.67 -11.25 -12.88
N GLU A 137 9.98 -11.30 -13.15
CA GLU A 137 10.88 -10.16 -12.91
C GLU A 137 10.47 -8.91 -13.71
N THR A 138 10.09 -9.09 -14.97
CA THR A 138 9.59 -8.01 -15.84
C THR A 138 8.29 -7.42 -15.31
N ILE A 139 7.32 -8.25 -14.89
CA ILE A 139 6.06 -7.79 -14.27
C ILE A 139 6.34 -6.96 -13.01
N ILE A 140 7.20 -7.45 -12.11
CA ILE A 140 7.54 -6.74 -10.87
C ILE A 140 8.25 -5.42 -11.17
N LEU A 141 9.15 -5.40 -12.16
CA LEU A 141 9.85 -4.19 -12.56
C LEU A 141 8.87 -3.12 -13.07
N HIS A 142 7.99 -3.49 -14.00
CA HIS A 142 7.04 -2.54 -14.54
C HIS A 142 6.01 -2.08 -13.51
N ALA A 143 5.51 -2.97 -12.65
CA ALA A 143 4.61 -2.60 -11.57
C ALA A 143 5.25 -1.55 -10.64
N ARG A 144 6.53 -1.73 -10.30
CA ARG A 144 7.32 -0.83 -9.45
C ARG A 144 7.56 0.53 -10.06
N GLU A 145 8.03 0.58 -11.30
CA GLU A 145 8.31 1.87 -11.95
C GLU A 145 7.00 2.61 -12.26
N MET A 146 5.92 1.89 -12.60
CA MET A 146 4.58 2.49 -12.69
C MET A 146 4.10 3.08 -11.37
N ARG A 147 4.21 2.32 -10.27
CA ARG A 147 3.81 2.82 -8.94
C ARG A 147 4.61 4.06 -8.57
N LYS A 148 5.92 4.03 -8.80
CA LYS A 148 6.84 5.15 -8.52
C LYS A 148 6.57 6.37 -9.40
N ALA A 149 6.16 6.17 -10.64
CA ALA A 149 5.78 7.25 -11.53
C ALA A 149 4.42 7.85 -11.11
N LEU A 150 3.44 7.00 -10.80
CA LEU A 150 2.10 7.40 -10.38
C LEU A 150 2.11 8.12 -9.03
N SER A 151 2.97 7.71 -8.09
CA SER A 151 3.12 8.40 -6.80
C SER A 151 3.70 9.80 -6.93
N ARG A 152 4.34 10.13 -8.06
CA ARG A 152 4.79 11.49 -8.38
C ARG A 152 3.70 12.31 -9.05
N SER A 153 2.99 11.74 -10.02
CA SER A 153 1.77 12.29 -10.65
C SER A 153 1.23 11.35 -11.72
N SER A 154 -0.05 11.50 -12.07
CA SER A 154 -0.64 10.87 -13.27
C SER A 154 0.10 11.25 -14.57
N SER A 155 0.60 12.48 -14.71
CA SER A 155 1.41 12.86 -15.88
C SER A 155 2.71 12.07 -15.98
N LYS A 156 3.41 11.85 -14.86
CA LYS A 156 4.65 11.05 -14.83
C LYS A 156 4.38 9.57 -15.10
N PHE A 157 3.25 9.05 -14.64
CA PHE A 157 2.79 7.71 -14.97
C PHE A 157 2.56 7.52 -16.46
N ILE A 158 1.89 8.47 -17.11
CA ILE A 158 1.66 8.44 -18.56
C ILE A 158 2.99 8.55 -19.33
N GLU A 159 3.90 9.42 -18.91
CA GLU A 159 5.22 9.57 -19.53
C GLU A 159 6.01 8.26 -19.49
N TYR A 160 6.01 7.57 -18.34
CA TYR A 160 6.62 6.24 -18.21
C TYR A 160 5.97 5.23 -19.15
N LEU A 161 4.62 5.19 -19.22
CA LEU A 161 3.92 4.27 -20.12
C LEU A 161 4.25 4.55 -21.59
N GLU A 162 4.38 5.81 -21.99
CA GLU A 162 4.75 6.17 -23.37
C GLU A 162 6.18 5.75 -23.73
N GLN A 163 7.10 5.76 -22.77
CA GLN A 163 8.52 5.48 -22.98
C GLN A 163 8.88 4.00 -22.82
N ASP A 164 8.40 3.37 -21.77
CA ASP A 164 8.90 2.08 -21.29
C ASP A 164 7.87 0.94 -21.40
N ALA A 165 6.59 1.24 -21.60
CA ALA A 165 5.53 0.22 -21.77
C ALA A 165 4.34 0.72 -22.63
N PRO A 166 4.58 1.12 -23.89
CA PRO A 166 3.58 1.77 -24.74
C PRO A 166 2.35 0.90 -25.01
N GLU A 167 2.50 -0.43 -24.98
CA GLU A 167 1.42 -1.40 -25.13
C GLU A 167 0.42 -1.32 -23.96
N LEU A 168 0.89 -0.95 -22.77
CA LEU A 168 0.07 -0.78 -21.57
C LEU A 168 -0.61 0.58 -21.49
N LEU A 169 -0.20 1.57 -22.29
CA LEU A 169 -0.66 2.95 -22.18
C LEU A 169 -2.20 3.08 -22.21
N LYS A 170 -2.84 2.50 -23.22
CA LYS A 170 -4.30 2.57 -23.39
C LYS A 170 -5.06 1.87 -22.26
N PRO A 171 -4.78 0.60 -21.90
CA PRO A 171 -5.51 -0.06 -20.82
C PRO A 171 -5.25 0.59 -19.45
N MET A 172 -4.01 0.99 -19.17
CA MET A 172 -3.67 1.60 -17.88
C MET A 172 -4.25 3.02 -17.72
N ARG A 173 -4.33 3.81 -18.79
CA ARG A 173 -5.02 5.10 -18.76
C ARG A 173 -6.52 4.92 -18.48
N ARG A 174 -7.16 3.92 -19.10
CA ARG A 174 -8.58 3.61 -18.83
C ARG A 174 -8.81 3.19 -17.39
N LEU A 175 -7.94 2.34 -16.83
CA LEU A 175 -7.99 1.95 -15.42
C LEU A 175 -7.81 3.16 -14.51
N LEU A 176 -6.83 4.02 -14.80
CA LEU A 176 -6.60 5.25 -14.04
C LEU A 176 -7.81 6.19 -14.07
N ASP A 177 -8.43 6.38 -15.24
CA ASP A 177 -9.60 7.25 -15.41
C ASP A 177 -10.86 6.69 -14.72
N ALA A 178 -11.01 5.36 -14.67
CA ALA A 178 -12.17 4.68 -14.09
C ALA A 178 -12.08 4.51 -12.57
N GLU A 179 -10.93 4.06 -12.08
CA GLU A 179 -10.72 3.59 -10.70
C GLU A 179 -10.03 4.63 -9.82
N GLY A 180 -9.34 5.59 -10.42
CA GLY A 180 -8.59 6.63 -9.74
C GLY A 180 -7.18 6.23 -9.30
N GLU A 181 -6.38 7.24 -8.98
CA GLU A 181 -4.95 7.10 -8.64
C GLU A 181 -4.72 6.17 -7.43
N ASP A 182 -5.57 6.27 -6.41
CA ASP A 182 -5.39 5.58 -5.13
C ASP A 182 -5.57 4.07 -5.26
N LEU A 183 -6.62 3.65 -5.97
CA LEU A 183 -6.91 2.23 -6.19
C LEU A 183 -5.85 1.60 -7.10
N LEU A 184 -5.38 2.36 -8.09
CA LEU A 184 -4.33 1.90 -9.00
C LEU A 184 -2.98 1.78 -8.30
N LEU A 185 -2.61 2.74 -7.43
CA LEU A 185 -1.40 2.67 -6.61
C LEU A 185 -1.40 1.45 -5.70
N LEU A 186 -2.52 1.17 -5.04
CA LEU A 186 -2.68 0.00 -4.18
C LEU A 186 -2.56 -1.30 -5.00
N SER A 187 -3.22 -1.34 -6.17
CA SER A 187 -3.16 -2.50 -7.07
C SER A 187 -1.75 -2.80 -7.55
N LEU A 188 -0.97 -1.78 -7.96
CA LEU A 188 0.42 -1.93 -8.37
C LEU A 188 1.32 -2.41 -7.21
N HIS A 189 1.06 -1.92 -6.00
CA HIS A 189 1.76 -2.38 -4.80
C HIS A 189 1.47 -3.86 -4.47
N LEU A 190 0.23 -4.32 -4.69
CA LEU A 190 -0.15 -5.71 -4.51
C LEU A 190 0.61 -6.64 -5.47
N ILE A 191 0.83 -6.20 -6.72
CA ILE A 191 1.61 -6.96 -7.71
C ILE A 191 3.06 -7.13 -7.25
N GLU A 192 3.72 -6.03 -6.84
CA GLU A 192 5.09 -6.06 -6.30
C GLU A 192 5.24 -6.99 -5.09
N SER A 193 4.20 -7.07 -4.26
CA SER A 193 4.22 -7.85 -3.02
C SER A 193 3.97 -9.34 -3.27
N ARG A 194 3.02 -9.69 -4.16
CA ARG A 194 2.68 -11.09 -4.48
C ARG A 194 3.79 -11.80 -5.27
N TYR A 195 4.33 -11.13 -6.30
CA TYR A 195 5.28 -11.76 -7.23
C TYR A 195 6.73 -11.80 -6.72
N ALA A 196 7.02 -11.08 -5.64
CA ALA A 196 8.34 -11.14 -5.05
C ALA A 196 8.50 -12.18 -3.95
N ALA A 197 7.40 -12.81 -3.54
CA ALA A 197 7.39 -13.93 -2.60
C ALA A 197 7.40 -15.30 -3.32
N SER A 198 7.33 -15.32 -4.65
CA SER A 198 7.38 -16.50 -5.53
C SER A 198 8.75 -16.66 -6.17
#